data_AF-A0A1G6YDZ0-F1
#
_entry.id   AF-A0A1G6YDZ0-F1
#
_cell.length_a   1.000
_cell.length_b   1.000
_cell.length_c   1.000
_cell.angle_alpha   90.00
_cell.angle_beta   90.00
_cell.angle_gamma   90.00
#
_symmetry.space_group_name_H-M   'P 1'
#
loop_
_entity.id
_entity.type
_entity.pdbx_description
1 polymer ?
#
loop_
_entity_poly.entity_id
_entity_poly.type
_entity_poly.pdbx_seq_one_letter_code
_entity_poly.pdbx_strand_id
1 'polypeptide(L)'
;MPMKRLLKGLFLLLLLIVLAGCRADEMLTEAKTKDDLANKFSIFVKRSGSDVIDYPKGFRYLALRYDSIHRTNISGREHLEKLKELSKDKPITLTKVEAEPYIDFGIHSQTITEKNGDRWVLYPKVQTGKVVGLVAAVLSDEETKVYYYTVNPLSELYKNNISLFQKAYTKKYFNVKSNRGLSGLIEMAMCGTDDIPSGDIEEVVIIGNPPKSGDHNGDWSWLFNGLYPGYGHYIGGDCLRYIKCFDPVNGFDGGGGGYSPLPPLNDNNGDPCSEMKKMNNSSAYSKKVDELKESSVLSRTYETGYKENKDGTFHSLSPAKSTANSDGMKIDIDADTKGYIHTHIDDYEVEDANGDLQMRMPIRMFSPADVNALMEIAKMQTDGNYDEIYGTMVSSEGIYTIKFTGTKSDIKTGFSGKEWRDKFIYFWNKHSGSNELKFLRFLKDVMGIDGISLYKTGKDGKIENKFLESNNRVKSNDCP
;
A
#
# COMPACT_ATOMS: atom_id res chain seq x y z
N MET A 1 -63.38 -11.70 -42.59
CA MET A 1 -62.00 -11.39 -43.02
C MET A 1 -61.06 -10.90 -41.88
N PRO A 2 -60.90 -11.58 -40.70
CA PRO A 2 -59.91 -11.13 -39.69
C PRO A 2 -58.76 -12.12 -39.38
N MET A 3 -58.85 -13.40 -39.78
CA MET A 3 -57.91 -14.43 -39.29
C MET A 3 -56.51 -14.37 -39.94
N LYS A 4 -56.41 -13.85 -41.17
CA LYS A 4 -55.12 -13.68 -41.87
C LYS A 4 -54.23 -12.56 -41.31
N ARG A 5 -54.80 -11.60 -40.55
CA ARG A 5 -54.02 -10.52 -39.91
C ARG A 5 -53.42 -10.97 -38.58
N LEU A 6 -54.10 -11.84 -37.83
CA LEU A 6 -53.59 -12.39 -36.58
C LEU A 6 -52.37 -13.31 -36.81
N LEU A 7 -52.43 -14.17 -37.83
CA LEU A 7 -51.35 -15.13 -38.11
C LEU A 7 -50.06 -14.45 -38.60
N LYS A 8 -50.19 -13.34 -39.35
CA LYS A 8 -49.03 -12.53 -39.78
C LYS A 8 -48.40 -11.75 -38.62
N GLY A 9 -49.21 -11.30 -37.65
CA GLY A 9 -48.70 -10.68 -36.43
C GLY A 9 -47.92 -11.66 -35.56
N LEU A 10 -48.40 -12.91 -35.43
CA LEU A 10 -47.73 -13.94 -34.65
C LEU A 10 -46.39 -14.38 -35.25
N PHE A 11 -46.29 -14.47 -36.58
CA PHE A 11 -45.05 -14.79 -37.28
C PHE A 11 -44.01 -13.66 -37.18
N LEU A 12 -44.46 -12.40 -37.21
CA LEU A 12 -43.58 -11.24 -37.04
C LEU A 12 -43.04 -11.17 -35.60
N LEU A 13 -43.87 -11.51 -34.61
CA LEU A 13 -43.50 -11.56 -33.20
C LEU A 13 -42.52 -12.71 -32.91
N LEU A 14 -42.71 -13.89 -33.50
CA LEU A 14 -41.77 -15.01 -33.36
C LEU A 14 -40.41 -14.73 -34.01
N LEU A 15 -40.38 -14.06 -35.17
CA LEU A 15 -39.13 -13.70 -35.86
C LEU A 15 -38.29 -12.69 -35.05
N LEU A 16 -38.96 -11.75 -34.36
CA LEU A 16 -38.31 -10.78 -33.45
C LEU A 16 -37.69 -11.46 -32.23
N ILE A 17 -38.30 -12.53 -31.70
CA ILE A 17 -37.78 -13.26 -30.53
C ILE A 17 -36.53 -14.08 -30.90
N VAL A 18 -36.48 -14.68 -32.09
CA VAL A 18 -35.30 -15.44 -32.56
C VAL A 18 -34.09 -14.51 -32.84
N LEU A 19 -34.34 -13.32 -33.39
CA LEU A 19 -33.30 -12.30 -33.61
C LEU A 19 -32.78 -11.67 -32.30
N ALA A 20 -33.63 -11.56 -31.27
CA ALA A 20 -33.22 -11.11 -29.95
C ALA A 20 -32.38 -12.17 -29.21
N GLY A 21 -32.68 -13.47 -29.39
CA GLY A 21 -31.92 -14.57 -28.80
C GLY A 21 -30.47 -14.63 -29.27
N CYS A 22 -30.20 -14.43 -30.57
CA CYS A 22 -28.83 -14.46 -31.10
C CYS A 22 -27.95 -13.30 -30.61
N ARG A 23 -28.54 -12.15 -30.25
CA ARG A 23 -27.79 -11.00 -29.71
C ARG A 23 -27.51 -11.14 -28.22
N ALA A 24 -28.36 -11.85 -27.48
CA ALA A 24 -28.17 -12.04 -26.05
C ALA A 24 -26.96 -12.94 -25.75
N ASP A 25 -26.76 -14.02 -26.52
CA ASP A 25 -25.62 -14.92 -26.35
C ASP A 25 -24.28 -14.28 -26.71
N GLU A 26 -24.26 -13.43 -27.76
CA GLU A 26 -23.08 -12.68 -28.19
C GLU A 26 -22.70 -11.60 -27.16
N MET A 27 -23.67 -10.90 -26.59
CA MET A 27 -23.44 -9.94 -25.50
C MET A 27 -22.98 -10.60 -24.20
N LEU A 28 -23.49 -11.80 -23.87
CA LEU A 28 -23.09 -12.54 -22.67
C LEU A 28 -21.66 -13.07 -22.77
N THR A 29 -21.26 -13.54 -23.95
CA THR A 29 -19.90 -13.99 -24.23
C THR A 29 -18.91 -12.84 -24.27
N GLU A 30 -19.28 -11.69 -24.85
CA GLU A 30 -18.43 -10.49 -24.84
C GLU A 30 -18.25 -9.91 -23.42
N ALA A 31 -19.32 -9.89 -22.61
CA ALA A 31 -19.26 -9.45 -21.21
C ALA A 31 -18.38 -10.37 -20.36
N LYS A 32 -18.56 -11.69 -20.48
CA LYS A 32 -17.73 -12.67 -19.76
C LYS A 32 -16.26 -12.56 -20.15
N THR A 33 -15.97 -12.34 -21.43
CA THR A 33 -14.60 -12.17 -21.92
C THR A 33 -13.96 -10.89 -21.35
N LYS A 34 -14.73 -9.80 -21.20
CA LYS A 34 -14.26 -8.55 -20.57
C LYS A 34 -13.98 -8.72 -19.07
N ASP A 35 -14.84 -9.44 -18.36
CA ASP A 35 -14.66 -9.73 -16.93
C ASP A 35 -13.45 -10.65 -16.68
N ASP A 36 -13.26 -11.67 -17.52
CA ASP A 36 -12.11 -12.58 -17.43
C ASP A 36 -10.79 -11.84 -17.70
N LEU A 37 -10.79 -10.87 -18.63
CA LEU A 37 -9.62 -10.03 -18.88
C LEU A 37 -9.34 -9.04 -17.75
N ALA A 38 -10.37 -8.49 -17.08
CA ALA A 38 -10.20 -7.48 -16.03
C ALA A 38 -9.40 -8.00 -14.82
N ASN A 39 -9.42 -9.31 -14.57
CA ASN A 39 -8.67 -9.94 -13.48
C ASN A 39 -7.22 -10.28 -13.84
N LYS A 40 -6.81 -10.07 -15.10
CA LYS A 40 -5.44 -10.32 -15.55
C LYS A 40 -4.53 -9.15 -15.25
N PHE A 41 -3.24 -9.43 -15.11
CA PHE A 41 -2.23 -8.39 -15.00
C PHE A 41 -2.08 -7.64 -16.32
N SER A 42 -2.25 -6.32 -16.29
CA SER A 42 -2.13 -5.48 -17.50
C SER A 42 -0.78 -5.61 -18.20
N ILE A 43 0.29 -5.92 -17.46
CA ILE A 43 1.63 -6.11 -18.03
C ILE A 43 1.81 -7.44 -18.78
N PHE A 44 0.89 -8.38 -18.60
CA PHE A 44 0.91 -9.71 -19.22
C PHE A 44 -0.23 -9.93 -20.23
N VAL A 45 -1.03 -8.92 -20.55
CA VAL A 45 -1.99 -8.99 -21.64
C VAL A 45 -1.35 -8.38 -22.90
N LYS A 46 -1.53 -9.02 -24.06
CA LYS A 46 -1.01 -8.51 -25.34
C LYS A 46 -1.80 -7.29 -25.80
N ARG A 47 -1.12 -6.24 -26.28
CA ARG A 47 -1.78 -5.03 -26.83
C ARG A 47 -2.20 -5.23 -28.29
N SER A 48 -1.48 -6.08 -29.03
CA SER A 48 -1.78 -6.50 -30.39
C SER A 48 -1.44 -7.98 -30.63
N GLY A 49 -1.99 -8.59 -31.69
CA GLY A 49 -1.69 -9.98 -32.05
C GLY A 49 -0.21 -10.28 -32.33
N SER A 50 0.58 -9.26 -32.66
CA SER A 50 2.02 -9.34 -32.90
C SER A 50 2.90 -9.07 -31.67
N ASP A 51 2.32 -8.66 -30.53
CA ASP A 51 3.12 -8.31 -29.36
C ASP A 51 3.74 -9.54 -28.69
N VAL A 52 5.00 -9.39 -28.32
CA VAL A 52 5.74 -10.35 -27.49
C VAL A 52 5.78 -9.82 -26.06
N ILE A 53 5.23 -10.60 -25.13
CA ILE A 53 5.25 -10.26 -23.71
C ILE A 53 6.63 -10.59 -23.15
N ASP A 54 7.29 -9.59 -22.56
CA ASP A 54 8.54 -9.75 -21.83
C ASP A 54 8.23 -10.13 -20.37
N TYR A 55 8.00 -11.41 -20.14
CA TYR A 55 7.67 -11.94 -18.81
C TYR A 55 8.72 -11.58 -17.76
N PRO A 56 10.05 -11.67 -18.04
CA PRO A 56 11.04 -11.28 -17.07
C PRO A 56 10.92 -9.82 -16.61
N LYS A 57 10.75 -8.88 -17.55
CA LYS A 57 10.50 -7.48 -17.21
C LYS A 57 9.20 -7.28 -16.46
N GLY A 58 8.14 -7.98 -16.85
CA GLY A 58 6.85 -7.89 -16.18
C GLY A 58 6.91 -8.34 -14.72
N PHE A 59 7.57 -9.46 -14.42
CA PHE A 59 7.79 -9.89 -13.04
C PHE A 59 8.65 -8.89 -12.26
N ARG A 60 9.77 -8.42 -12.81
CA ARG A 60 10.58 -7.36 -12.18
C ARG A 60 9.74 -6.15 -11.79
N TYR A 61 8.91 -5.68 -12.72
CA TYR A 61 8.04 -4.53 -12.50
C TYR A 61 7.05 -4.78 -11.35
N LEU A 62 6.41 -5.95 -11.33
CA LEU A 62 5.46 -6.32 -10.28
C LEU A 62 6.14 -6.46 -8.92
N ALA A 63 7.34 -7.03 -8.83
CA ALA A 63 8.09 -7.10 -7.58
C ALA A 63 8.46 -5.71 -7.03
N LEU A 64 8.96 -4.81 -7.89
CA LEU A 64 9.26 -3.42 -7.50
C LEU A 64 8.01 -2.66 -7.05
N ARG A 65 6.87 -2.93 -7.70
CA ARG A 65 5.58 -2.36 -7.34
C ARG A 65 5.09 -2.91 -6.00
N TYR A 66 5.23 -4.20 -5.77
CA TYR A 66 4.88 -4.86 -4.51
C TYR A 66 5.71 -4.30 -3.36
N ASP A 67 7.04 -4.20 -3.51
CA ASP A 67 7.93 -3.55 -2.53
C ASP A 67 7.49 -2.10 -2.25
N SER A 68 7.10 -1.36 -3.29
CA SER A 68 6.63 0.02 -3.15
C SER A 68 5.34 0.16 -2.36
N ILE A 69 4.41 -0.80 -2.50
CA ILE A 69 3.09 -0.78 -1.85
C ILE A 69 3.20 -1.32 -0.42
N HIS A 70 3.85 -2.48 -0.28
CA HIS A 70 3.86 -3.27 0.96
C HIS A 70 5.10 -3.01 1.83
N ARG A 71 5.96 -2.07 1.42
CA ARG A 71 7.21 -1.70 2.13
C ARG A 71 8.10 -2.91 2.43
N THR A 72 8.15 -3.83 1.48
CA THR A 72 9.05 -4.99 1.49
C THR A 72 10.33 -4.68 0.71
N ASN A 73 11.37 -5.50 0.88
CA ASN A 73 12.65 -5.32 0.21
C ASN A 73 13.02 -6.56 -0.64
N ILE A 74 12.04 -7.14 -1.32
CA ILE A 74 12.20 -8.37 -2.09
C ILE A 74 13.15 -8.15 -3.28
N SER A 75 13.02 -7.02 -3.96
CA SER A 75 13.86 -6.61 -5.09
C SER A 75 15.20 -5.97 -4.68
N GLY A 76 15.46 -5.82 -3.38
CA GLY A 76 16.65 -5.11 -2.90
C GLY A 76 16.61 -3.61 -3.14
N ARG A 77 15.43 -3.05 -3.44
CA ARG A 77 15.25 -1.64 -3.78
C ARG A 77 15.75 -0.68 -2.70
N GLU A 78 15.44 -0.95 -1.43
CA GLU A 78 15.89 -0.08 -0.33
C GLU A 78 17.41 -0.13 -0.19
N HIS A 79 18.00 -1.31 -0.40
CA HIS A 79 19.44 -1.52 -0.42
C HIS A 79 20.13 -0.77 -1.58
N LEU A 80 19.52 -0.79 -2.77
CA LEU A 80 19.99 -0.05 -3.96
C LEU A 80 19.84 1.47 -3.80
N GLU A 81 18.77 1.94 -3.17
CA GLU A 81 18.57 3.36 -2.84
C GLU A 81 19.61 3.86 -1.80
N LYS A 82 19.90 3.06 -0.76
CA LYS A 82 20.98 3.34 0.21
C LYS A 82 22.36 3.33 -0.46
N LEU A 83 22.63 2.39 -1.37
CA LEU A 83 23.87 2.38 -2.15
C LEU A 83 24.01 3.63 -3.03
N LYS A 84 22.92 4.09 -3.66
CA LYS A 84 22.90 5.31 -4.46
C LYS A 84 23.24 6.54 -3.61
N GLU A 85 22.68 6.62 -2.41
CA GLU A 85 22.98 7.71 -1.48
C GLU A 85 24.43 7.68 -1.00
N LEU A 86 24.90 6.51 -0.58
CA LEU A 86 26.28 6.33 -0.10
C LEU A 86 27.28 6.61 -1.22
N SER A 87 27.05 6.13 -2.47
CA SER A 87 27.98 6.25 -3.61
C SER A 87 28.40 7.68 -3.99
N LYS A 88 27.73 8.69 -3.42
CA LYS A 88 28.11 10.10 -3.53
C LYS A 88 29.45 10.39 -2.83
N ASP A 89 29.88 9.55 -1.89
CA ASP A 89 31.16 9.63 -1.18
C ASP A 89 32.12 8.49 -1.59
N LYS A 90 33.41 8.80 -1.80
CA LYS A 90 34.46 7.81 -2.16
C LYS A 90 35.22 7.28 -0.93
N PRO A 91 35.72 6.02 -0.93
CA PRO A 91 35.20 4.79 -1.53
C PRO A 91 34.38 3.97 -0.50
N ILE A 92 33.37 3.24 -0.98
CA ILE A 92 32.50 2.41 -0.13
C ILE A 92 32.86 0.94 -0.26
N THR A 93 32.93 0.29 0.89
CA THR A 93 33.05 -1.16 1.00
C THR A 93 31.66 -1.80 0.97
N LEU A 94 31.39 -2.67 -0.02
CA LEU A 94 30.13 -3.42 -0.19
C LEU A 94 29.67 -4.14 1.09
N THR A 95 30.63 -4.55 1.93
CA THR A 95 30.39 -5.22 3.22
C THR A 95 29.58 -4.41 4.24
N LYS A 96 29.37 -3.10 4.04
CA LYS A 96 28.54 -2.27 4.93
C LYS A 96 27.05 -2.24 4.56
N VAL A 97 26.68 -2.74 3.38
CA VAL A 97 25.30 -2.63 2.86
C VAL A 97 24.60 -3.99 2.84
N GLU A 98 25.36 -5.09 2.82
CA GLU A 98 24.88 -6.43 2.47
C GLU A 98 24.62 -7.36 3.67
N ALA A 99 23.67 -7.02 4.55
CA ALA A 99 23.20 -7.97 5.57
C ALA A 99 22.02 -8.83 5.08
N GLU A 100 21.08 -8.26 4.31
CA GLU A 100 19.84 -8.94 3.93
C GLU A 100 19.84 -9.43 2.47
N PRO A 101 19.32 -10.64 2.19
CA PRO A 101 19.31 -11.21 0.86
C PRO A 101 18.17 -10.65 -0.01
N TYR A 102 18.45 -10.33 -1.28
CA TYR A 102 17.49 -9.74 -2.22
C TYR A 102 17.42 -10.52 -3.55
N ILE A 103 16.39 -10.31 -4.36
CA ILE A 103 16.27 -10.87 -5.71
C ILE A 103 16.87 -9.89 -6.73
N ASP A 104 17.85 -10.34 -7.50
CA ASP A 104 18.42 -9.55 -8.59
C ASP A 104 17.67 -9.81 -9.89
N PHE A 105 16.78 -8.90 -10.25
CA PHE A 105 16.01 -8.94 -11.48
C PHE A 105 16.80 -8.55 -12.74
N GLY A 106 18.08 -8.18 -12.60
CA GLY A 106 19.00 -7.92 -13.69
C GLY A 106 19.53 -9.19 -14.36
N ILE A 107 19.28 -10.36 -13.77
CA ILE A 107 19.70 -11.66 -14.29
C ILE A 107 18.51 -12.59 -14.20
N HIS A 108 18.13 -13.23 -15.30
CA HIS A 108 16.95 -14.11 -15.32
C HIS A 108 17.17 -15.35 -16.18
N SER A 109 16.34 -16.38 -16.00
CA SER A 109 16.26 -17.47 -16.99
C SER A 109 15.46 -17.09 -18.23
N GLN A 110 15.46 -17.96 -19.24
CA GLN A 110 14.38 -17.96 -20.23
C GLN A 110 13.01 -18.12 -19.54
N THR A 111 11.95 -17.65 -20.20
CA THR A 111 10.57 -17.92 -19.76
C THR A 111 10.21 -19.36 -20.07
N ILE A 112 9.73 -20.08 -19.07
CA ILE A 112 9.21 -21.45 -19.22
C ILE A 112 7.69 -21.37 -19.23
N THR A 113 7.07 -22.11 -20.16
CA THR A 113 5.63 -22.28 -20.23
C THR A 113 5.31 -23.74 -19.98
N GLU A 114 4.55 -23.99 -18.93
CA GLU A 114 4.08 -25.32 -18.55
C GLU A 114 2.90 -25.75 -19.43
N LYS A 115 2.60 -27.05 -19.43
CA LYS A 115 1.49 -27.61 -20.21
C LYS A 115 0.11 -27.04 -19.83
N ASN A 116 -0.07 -26.64 -18.57
CA ASN A 116 -1.30 -26.04 -18.07
C ASN A 116 -1.40 -24.54 -18.41
N GLY A 117 -0.40 -23.96 -19.08
CA GLY A 117 -0.36 -22.55 -19.45
C GLY A 117 0.33 -21.64 -18.43
N ASP A 118 0.71 -22.15 -17.25
CA ASP A 118 1.47 -21.38 -16.27
C ASP A 118 2.84 -21.00 -16.82
N ARG A 119 3.32 -19.82 -16.44
CA ARG A 119 4.59 -19.29 -16.93
C ARG A 119 5.48 -18.88 -15.79
N TRP A 120 6.77 -19.17 -15.89
CA TRP A 120 7.70 -18.79 -14.84
C TRP A 120 9.10 -18.48 -15.32
N VAL A 121 9.81 -17.70 -14.51
CA VAL A 121 11.18 -17.22 -14.75
C VAL A 121 11.98 -17.32 -13.44
N LEU A 122 13.21 -17.80 -13.51
CA LEU A 122 14.14 -17.84 -12.37
C LEU A 122 14.97 -16.57 -12.28
N TYR A 123 15.22 -16.15 -11.04
CA TYR A 123 16.10 -15.05 -10.68
C TYR A 123 17.07 -15.48 -9.56
N PRO A 124 18.29 -14.95 -9.52
CA PRO A 124 19.19 -15.18 -8.41
C PRO A 124 18.76 -14.39 -7.17
N LYS A 125 18.78 -15.07 -6.02
CA LYS A 125 18.76 -14.43 -4.70
C LYS A 125 20.19 -14.20 -4.24
N VAL A 126 20.54 -12.94 -4.01
CA VAL A 126 21.90 -12.49 -3.76
C VAL A 126 22.04 -11.99 -2.34
N GLN A 127 23.15 -12.33 -1.69
CA GLN A 127 23.57 -11.79 -0.41
C GLN A 127 25.09 -11.64 -0.42
N THR A 128 25.57 -10.47 -0.06
CA THR A 128 27.02 -10.20 0.06
C THR A 128 27.81 -10.55 -1.21
N GLY A 129 27.33 -10.11 -2.37
CA GLY A 129 27.92 -10.41 -3.69
C GLY A 129 27.90 -11.88 -4.12
N LYS A 130 27.19 -12.75 -3.40
CA LYS A 130 27.07 -14.18 -3.70
C LYS A 130 25.62 -14.55 -3.98
N VAL A 131 25.39 -15.39 -4.99
CA VAL A 131 24.09 -16.01 -5.21
C VAL A 131 23.88 -17.10 -4.15
N VAL A 132 23.00 -16.81 -3.19
CA VAL A 132 22.67 -17.69 -2.06
C VAL A 132 21.42 -18.53 -2.31
N GLY A 133 20.63 -18.19 -3.33
CA GLY A 133 19.45 -18.96 -3.70
C GLY A 133 18.95 -18.64 -5.12
N LEU A 134 17.88 -19.33 -5.51
CA LEU A 134 17.11 -19.03 -6.72
C LEU A 134 15.66 -18.78 -6.33
N VAL A 135 15.01 -17.86 -7.04
CA VAL A 135 13.58 -17.56 -6.89
C VAL A 135 12.88 -17.70 -8.23
N ALA A 136 11.78 -18.44 -8.27
CA ALA A 136 10.87 -18.48 -9.41
C ALA A 136 9.79 -17.43 -9.24
N ALA A 137 9.66 -16.52 -10.21
CA ALA A 137 8.45 -15.74 -10.39
C ALA A 137 7.49 -16.55 -11.27
N VAL A 138 6.29 -16.83 -10.77
CA VAL A 138 5.29 -17.69 -11.41
C VAL A 138 4.04 -16.88 -11.67
N LEU A 139 3.56 -16.91 -12.92
CA LEU A 139 2.26 -16.45 -13.36
C LEU A 139 1.37 -17.68 -13.51
N SER A 140 0.35 -17.79 -12.67
CA SER A 140 -0.55 -18.95 -12.61
C SER A 140 -2.02 -18.54 -12.63
N ASP A 141 -2.91 -19.53 -12.55
CA ASP A 141 -4.35 -19.36 -12.48
C ASP A 141 -4.86 -18.51 -13.66
N GLU A 142 -4.61 -18.98 -14.88
CA GLU A 142 -5.03 -18.32 -16.12
C GLU A 142 -4.50 -16.88 -16.27
N GLU A 143 -3.28 -16.63 -15.77
CA GLU A 143 -2.60 -15.32 -15.78
C GLU A 143 -3.19 -14.28 -14.82
N THR A 144 -3.94 -14.72 -13.81
CA THR A 144 -4.57 -13.84 -12.81
C THR A 144 -3.76 -13.72 -11.52
N LYS A 145 -2.78 -14.60 -11.27
CA LYS A 145 -1.97 -14.58 -10.04
C LYS A 145 -0.47 -14.62 -10.30
N VAL A 146 0.27 -13.83 -9.53
CA VAL A 146 1.74 -13.78 -9.57
C VAL A 146 2.33 -14.06 -8.20
N TYR A 147 3.28 -14.98 -8.13
CA TYR A 147 3.98 -15.37 -6.90
C TYR A 147 5.48 -15.47 -7.09
N TYR A 148 6.23 -15.28 -6.00
CA TYR A 148 7.69 -15.43 -5.96
C TYR A 148 8.06 -16.55 -4.97
N TYR A 149 8.55 -17.66 -5.50
CA TYR A 149 8.85 -18.88 -4.74
C TYR A 149 10.34 -19.14 -4.66
N THR A 150 10.86 -19.45 -3.46
CA THR A 150 12.25 -19.88 -3.32
C THR A 150 12.39 -21.33 -3.80
N VAL A 151 13.31 -21.55 -4.75
CA VAL A 151 13.57 -22.90 -5.29
C VAL A 151 14.17 -23.77 -4.21
N ASN A 152 13.63 -24.97 -4.03
CA ASN A 152 14.13 -25.92 -3.03
C ASN A 152 15.59 -26.27 -3.35
N PRO A 153 16.55 -26.05 -2.44
CA PRO A 153 17.97 -26.35 -2.65
C PRO A 153 18.26 -27.83 -2.96
N LEU A 154 17.34 -28.72 -2.58
CA LEU A 154 17.46 -30.16 -2.83
C LEU A 154 16.99 -30.56 -4.24
N SER A 155 16.25 -29.71 -4.94
CA SER A 155 15.75 -29.97 -6.29
C SER A 155 16.88 -30.04 -7.32
N GLU A 156 16.69 -30.85 -8.37
CA GLU A 156 17.61 -30.87 -9.52
C GLU A 156 17.66 -29.53 -10.23
N LEU A 157 16.51 -28.84 -10.32
CA LEU A 157 16.41 -27.48 -10.87
C LEU A 157 17.38 -26.53 -10.17
N TYR A 158 17.43 -26.54 -8.84
CA TYR A 158 18.38 -25.73 -8.09
C TYR A 158 19.83 -26.15 -8.34
N LYS A 159 20.14 -27.44 -8.14
CA LYS A 159 21.51 -27.97 -8.22
C LYS A 159 22.15 -27.74 -9.58
N ASN A 160 21.38 -27.89 -10.65
CA ASN A 160 21.86 -27.73 -12.02
C ASN A 160 22.08 -26.26 -12.40
N ASN A 161 21.36 -25.32 -11.78
CA ASN A 161 21.31 -23.94 -12.27
C ASN A 161 21.96 -22.90 -11.35
N ILE A 162 22.09 -23.15 -10.03
CA ILE A 162 22.65 -22.17 -9.08
C ILE A 162 24.05 -21.67 -9.49
N SER A 163 24.89 -22.54 -10.02
CA SER A 163 26.24 -22.19 -10.49
C SER A 163 26.23 -21.34 -11.76
N LEU A 164 25.24 -21.53 -12.64
CA LEU A 164 25.06 -20.73 -13.86
C LEU A 164 24.67 -19.31 -13.51
N PHE A 165 23.73 -19.14 -12.57
CA PHE A 165 23.33 -17.84 -12.05
C PHE A 165 24.47 -17.13 -11.31
N GLN A 166 25.26 -17.85 -10.51
CA GLN A 166 26.47 -17.29 -9.90
C GLN A 166 27.48 -16.82 -10.96
N LYS A 167 27.70 -17.60 -12.02
CA LYS A 167 28.59 -17.24 -13.12
C LYS A 167 28.10 -16.00 -13.87
N ALA A 168 26.80 -15.91 -14.13
CA ALA A 168 26.19 -14.73 -14.74
C ALA A 168 26.34 -13.50 -13.84
N TYR A 169 26.07 -13.63 -12.54
CA TYR A 169 26.25 -12.56 -11.56
C TYR A 169 27.70 -12.07 -11.52
N THR A 170 28.67 -12.99 -11.46
CA THR A 170 30.09 -12.63 -11.51
C THR A 170 30.49 -12.01 -12.85
N LYS A 171 29.97 -12.50 -13.97
CA LYS A 171 30.26 -11.92 -15.30
C LYS A 171 29.72 -10.49 -15.40
N LYS A 172 28.46 -10.27 -15.02
CA LYS A 172 27.78 -8.97 -15.09
C LYS A 172 28.41 -7.93 -14.19
N TYR A 173 28.74 -8.30 -12.95
CA TYR A 173 29.12 -7.35 -11.91
C TYR A 173 30.61 -7.36 -11.54
N PHE A 174 31.37 -8.44 -11.78
CA PHE A 174 32.79 -8.53 -11.41
C PHE A 174 33.77 -8.49 -12.58
N ASN A 175 33.36 -8.79 -13.82
CA ASN A 175 34.26 -8.79 -14.99
C ASN A 175 34.34 -7.46 -15.75
N VAL A 176 33.83 -6.35 -15.18
CA VAL A 176 34.14 -4.99 -15.66
C VAL A 176 35.58 -4.64 -15.24
N LYS A 177 36.56 -5.26 -15.92
CA LYS A 177 37.95 -4.81 -15.86
C LYS A 177 38.06 -3.45 -16.56
N SER A 178 38.59 -2.48 -15.81
CA SER A 178 39.08 -1.15 -16.20
C SER A 178 38.08 0.03 -16.10
N ASN A 179 38.39 0.91 -15.14
CA ASN A 179 38.07 2.34 -15.07
C ASN A 179 36.66 2.86 -14.71
N ARG A 180 35.66 2.05 -14.39
CA ARG A 180 34.41 2.57 -13.81
C ARG A 180 34.36 2.28 -12.31
N GLY A 181 34.37 3.34 -11.49
CA GLY A 181 34.11 3.22 -10.05
C GLY A 181 32.69 2.74 -9.75
N LEU A 182 32.34 2.67 -8.45
CA LEU A 182 31.05 2.20 -7.90
C LEU A 182 29.78 2.71 -8.63
N SER A 183 29.85 3.89 -9.25
CA SER A 183 28.80 4.46 -10.12
C SER A 183 28.40 3.55 -11.30
N GLY A 184 29.33 2.77 -11.87
CA GLY A 184 29.03 1.85 -12.97
C GLY A 184 28.27 0.58 -12.55
N LEU A 185 28.39 0.16 -11.28
CA LEU A 185 27.59 -0.95 -10.73
C LEU A 185 26.14 -0.51 -10.46
N ILE A 186 25.94 0.77 -10.13
CA ILE A 186 24.63 1.37 -9.83
C ILE A 186 23.83 1.63 -11.11
N GLU A 187 24.47 2.09 -12.19
CA GLU A 187 23.82 2.22 -13.52
C GLU A 187 23.30 0.87 -14.06
N MET A 188 23.97 -0.25 -13.75
CA MET A 188 23.57 -1.58 -14.26
C MET A 188 22.47 -2.27 -13.44
N ALA A 189 22.20 -1.81 -12.21
CA ALA A 189 21.06 -2.26 -11.39
C ALA A 189 19.84 -1.33 -11.56
N MET A 190 20.06 -0.09 -12.01
CA MET A 190 19.05 0.94 -12.19
C MET A 190 18.82 1.23 -13.67
N CYS A 191 17.92 0.49 -14.29
CA CYS A 191 17.15 1.10 -15.37
C CYS A 191 15.88 1.69 -14.77
N GLY A 192 15.61 2.96 -15.08
CA GLY A 192 14.36 3.66 -14.81
C GLY A 192 14.53 5.09 -14.31
N THR A 193 14.62 6.05 -15.22
CA THR A 193 13.96 7.36 -15.06
C THR A 193 12.77 7.36 -16.02
N ASP A 194 11.58 7.33 -15.43
CA ASP A 194 10.27 7.77 -15.92
C ASP A 194 9.63 7.22 -17.20
N ASP A 195 10.30 6.49 -18.10
CA ASP A 195 9.59 5.72 -19.15
C ASP A 195 10.43 4.52 -19.57
N ILE A 196 9.96 3.31 -19.25
CA ILE A 196 10.54 2.01 -19.60
C ILE A 196 12.03 1.85 -19.21
N PRO A 197 12.38 0.98 -18.25
CA PRO A 197 13.76 0.73 -17.93
C PRO A 197 14.44 -0.12 -19.01
N SER A 198 15.02 0.54 -20.02
CA SER A 198 15.97 -0.01 -20.99
C SER A 198 17.27 -0.38 -20.30
N GLY A 199 17.32 -1.60 -19.79
CA GLY A 199 18.54 -2.28 -19.40
C GLY A 199 18.53 -3.65 -20.01
N ASP A 200 19.60 -4.00 -20.70
CA ASP A 200 19.79 -5.37 -21.17
C ASP A 200 19.82 -6.28 -19.94
N ILE A 201 18.83 -7.17 -19.88
CA ILE A 201 18.75 -8.17 -18.82
C ILE A 201 19.53 -9.38 -19.30
N GLU A 202 20.46 -9.87 -18.48
CA GLU A 202 21.30 -10.99 -18.89
C GLU A 202 20.51 -12.28 -18.71
N GLU A 203 20.14 -12.89 -19.84
CA GLU A 203 19.47 -14.18 -19.86
C GLU A 203 20.47 -15.32 -19.57
N VAL A 204 20.11 -16.16 -18.62
CA VAL A 204 20.78 -17.41 -18.24
C VAL A 204 19.96 -18.56 -18.78
N VAL A 205 20.44 -19.23 -19.82
CA VAL A 205 19.78 -20.44 -20.33
C VAL A 205 19.88 -21.53 -19.27
N ILE A 206 18.76 -21.89 -18.65
CA ILE A 206 18.72 -22.95 -17.65
C ILE A 206 18.84 -24.32 -18.30
N ILE A 207 19.53 -25.23 -17.62
CA ILE A 207 19.82 -26.59 -18.07
C ILE A 207 19.03 -27.55 -17.19
N GLY A 208 18.30 -28.47 -17.85
CA GLY A 208 17.39 -29.42 -17.21
C GLY A 208 15.96 -28.91 -17.27
N ASN A 209 15.09 -29.66 -17.94
CA ASN A 209 13.66 -29.37 -17.92
C ASN A 209 13.16 -29.50 -16.48
N PRO A 210 12.20 -28.67 -16.03
CA PRO A 210 11.40 -29.03 -14.88
C PRO A 210 10.80 -30.44 -15.12
N PRO A 211 10.66 -31.28 -14.08
CA PRO A 211 10.01 -32.57 -14.25
C PRO A 211 8.63 -32.37 -14.88
N LYS A 212 8.29 -33.23 -15.85
CA LYS A 212 7.04 -33.13 -16.62
C LYS A 212 5.86 -32.96 -15.66
N SER A 213 5.13 -31.85 -15.77
CA SER A 213 3.86 -31.73 -15.08
C SER A 213 2.92 -32.84 -15.56
N GLY A 214 2.43 -33.58 -14.59
CA GLY A 214 1.34 -34.53 -14.67
C GLY A 214 0.71 -34.55 -13.29
N ASP A 215 -0.54 -34.10 -13.20
CA ASP A 215 -1.46 -34.30 -12.07
C ASP A 215 -1.28 -33.50 -10.78
N HIS A 216 -0.69 -32.29 -10.83
CA HIS A 216 -0.64 -31.43 -9.65
C HIS A 216 -1.38 -30.11 -9.94
N ASN A 217 -2.63 -30.02 -9.50
CA ASN A 217 -3.56 -28.87 -9.63
C ASN A 217 -2.98 -27.57 -9.01
N GLY A 218 -1.91 -27.01 -9.57
CA GLY A 218 -1.23 -25.81 -9.06
C GLY A 218 -0.45 -26.03 -7.74
N ASP A 219 -0.18 -27.28 -7.34
CA ASP A 219 0.63 -27.57 -6.14
C ASP A 219 2.13 -27.54 -6.46
N TRP A 220 2.75 -26.44 -6.07
CA TRP A 220 4.15 -26.09 -6.29
C TRP A 220 5.08 -26.50 -5.12
N SER A 221 4.54 -27.11 -4.06
CA SER A 221 5.22 -27.37 -2.78
C SER A 221 6.43 -28.32 -2.84
N TRP A 222 6.49 -29.19 -3.85
CA TRP A 222 7.58 -30.16 -4.02
C TRP A 222 8.79 -29.59 -4.78
N LEU A 223 8.58 -28.57 -5.63
CA LEU A 223 9.64 -27.84 -6.35
C LEU A 223 10.19 -26.66 -5.54
N PHE A 224 9.33 -26.03 -4.75
CA PHE A 224 9.63 -24.80 -4.05
C PHE A 224 9.42 -24.97 -2.56
N ASN A 225 10.40 -24.51 -1.77
CA ASN A 225 10.22 -24.45 -0.32
C ASN A 225 9.32 -23.25 -0.01
N GLY A 226 8.05 -23.51 0.29
CA GLY A 226 7.09 -22.51 0.79
C GLY A 226 7.35 -22.04 2.23
N LEU A 227 8.55 -22.28 2.77
CA LEU A 227 8.91 -21.99 4.16
C LEU A 227 10.28 -21.30 4.20
N TYR A 228 10.27 -19.99 4.43
CA TYR A 228 11.34 -19.39 5.21
C TYR A 228 11.09 -19.74 6.68
N PRO A 229 12.08 -20.28 7.42
CA PRO A 229 12.03 -20.21 8.87
C PRO A 229 12.20 -18.72 9.25
N GLY A 230 11.08 -18.08 9.55
CA GLY A 230 10.97 -16.66 9.90
C GLY A 230 10.27 -15.85 8.80
N TYR A 231 9.03 -15.43 9.06
CA TYR A 231 8.08 -14.74 8.17
C TYR A 231 7.28 -15.66 7.23
N GLY A 232 6.15 -16.17 7.75
CA GLY A 232 5.11 -16.80 6.96
C GLY A 232 4.24 -15.77 6.25
N HIS A 233 4.54 -15.47 4.99
CA HIS A 233 3.55 -14.95 4.05
C HIS A 233 3.97 -15.26 2.61
N TYR A 234 3.03 -15.78 1.81
CA TYR A 234 3.22 -15.95 0.36
C TYR A 234 3.49 -14.58 -0.27
N ILE A 235 4.65 -14.40 -0.90
CA ILE A 235 4.95 -13.17 -1.63
C ILE A 235 4.22 -13.23 -2.98
N GLY A 236 3.05 -12.61 -3.05
CA GLY A 236 2.31 -12.43 -4.28
C GLY A 236 0.79 -12.41 -4.15
N GLY A 237 0.09 -12.68 -5.25
CA GLY A 237 -1.36 -12.77 -5.36
C GLY A 237 -1.92 -12.19 -6.66
N ASP A 238 -3.18 -11.76 -6.63
CA ASP A 238 -3.89 -11.21 -7.78
C ASP A 238 -3.43 -9.80 -8.18
N CYS A 239 -3.89 -9.33 -9.34
CA CYS A 239 -3.52 -8.03 -9.89
C CYS A 239 -3.92 -6.83 -9.01
N LEU A 240 -4.89 -6.97 -8.09
CA LEU A 240 -5.31 -5.90 -7.19
C LEU A 240 -4.24 -5.65 -6.13
N ARG A 241 -3.57 -6.71 -5.63
CA ARG A 241 -2.44 -6.58 -4.69
C ARG A 241 -1.26 -5.78 -5.24
N TYR A 242 -1.17 -5.67 -6.56
CA TYR A 242 -0.14 -4.89 -7.27
C TYR A 242 -0.69 -3.58 -7.85
N ILE A 243 -2.02 -3.39 -7.84
CA ILE A 243 -2.74 -2.28 -8.50
C ILE A 243 -2.37 -2.22 -10.00
N LYS A 244 -2.42 -3.39 -10.65
CA LYS A 244 -2.03 -3.60 -12.06
C LYS A 244 -2.95 -4.56 -12.80
N CYS A 245 -4.24 -4.49 -12.50
CA CYS A 245 -5.25 -5.17 -13.29
C CYS A 245 -5.39 -4.54 -14.67
N PHE A 246 -5.78 -5.35 -15.65
CA PHE A 246 -6.10 -4.91 -16.99
C PHE A 246 -7.43 -4.17 -17.01
N ASP A 247 -7.47 -3.02 -17.67
CA ASP A 247 -8.70 -2.26 -17.89
C ASP A 247 -9.23 -2.54 -19.31
N PRO A 248 -10.32 -3.31 -19.47
CA PRO A 248 -10.87 -3.65 -20.77
C PRO A 248 -11.56 -2.46 -21.47
N VAL A 249 -11.79 -1.34 -20.78
CA VAL A 249 -12.47 -0.15 -21.31
C VAL A 249 -11.47 0.86 -21.87
N ASN A 250 -10.37 1.11 -21.16
CA ASN A 250 -9.40 2.16 -21.53
C ASN A 250 -8.10 1.63 -22.15
N GLY A 251 -7.93 0.30 -22.20
CA GLY A 251 -6.68 -0.29 -22.66
C GLY A 251 -5.50 0.01 -21.72
N PHE A 252 -4.30 -0.34 -22.18
CA PHE A 252 -3.11 -0.60 -21.36
C PHE A 252 -2.46 0.60 -20.66
N ASP A 253 -2.96 1.81 -20.86
CA ASP A 253 -2.40 3.04 -20.29
C ASP A 253 -3.40 3.70 -19.32
N GLY A 254 -3.85 2.93 -18.32
CA GLY A 254 -4.71 3.40 -17.23
C GLY A 254 -3.96 4.12 -16.11
N GLY A 255 -3.16 5.12 -16.46
CA GLY A 255 -2.72 6.15 -15.52
C GLY A 255 -3.82 7.20 -15.35
N GLY A 256 -4.79 6.94 -14.47
CA GLY A 256 -5.71 7.95 -13.94
C GLY A 256 -6.97 8.29 -14.75
N GLY A 257 -8.13 8.11 -14.10
CA GLY A 257 -9.32 8.97 -14.21
C GLY A 257 -10.32 8.72 -15.34
N GLY A 258 -11.54 8.32 -14.98
CA GLY A 258 -12.73 8.42 -15.85
C GLY A 258 -13.85 7.43 -15.52
N TYR A 259 -14.85 7.87 -14.74
CA TYR A 259 -16.01 7.07 -14.31
C TYR A 259 -16.94 6.62 -15.46
N SER A 260 -17.42 5.38 -15.36
CA SER A 260 -18.83 5.02 -15.57
C SER A 260 -19.20 3.89 -14.60
N PRO A 261 -20.45 3.83 -14.12
CA PRO A 261 -20.78 3.29 -12.81
C PRO A 261 -20.65 1.78 -12.76
N LEU A 262 -19.78 1.29 -11.88
CA LEU A 262 -19.72 -0.12 -11.52
C LEU A 262 -21.04 -0.53 -10.82
N PRO A 263 -21.57 -1.74 -11.09
CA PRO A 263 -22.55 -2.37 -10.23
C PRO A 263 -21.99 -2.47 -8.81
N PRO A 264 -22.83 -2.44 -7.76
CA PRO A 264 -22.39 -2.23 -6.38
C PRO A 264 -21.37 -3.30 -5.96
N LEU A 265 -20.10 -2.89 -5.83
CA LEU A 265 -19.06 -3.70 -5.23
C LEU A 265 -19.34 -3.81 -3.74
N ASN A 266 -19.44 -5.05 -3.28
CA ASN A 266 -19.54 -5.37 -1.86
C ASN A 266 -18.18 -5.06 -1.20
N ASP A 267 -18.13 -3.93 -0.52
CA ASP A 267 -16.96 -3.25 0.07
C ASP A 267 -16.52 -3.88 1.40
N ASN A 268 -15.88 -5.05 1.37
CA ASN A 268 -15.45 -5.74 2.59
C ASN A 268 -14.03 -6.32 2.51
N ASN A 269 -12.99 -5.52 2.18
CA ASN A 269 -11.60 -5.88 2.49
C ASN A 269 -10.65 -4.64 2.62
N GLY A 270 -10.58 -4.07 3.83
CA GLY A 270 -9.34 -3.81 4.58
C GLY A 270 -8.30 -2.75 4.15
N ASP A 271 -8.45 -1.98 3.06
CA ASP A 271 -7.49 -0.89 2.82
C ASP A 271 -7.85 0.37 3.65
N PRO A 272 -6.86 1.08 4.25
CA PRO A 272 -7.14 2.22 5.12
C PRO A 272 -7.96 3.36 4.49
N CYS A 273 -7.88 3.56 3.17
CA CYS A 273 -8.66 4.57 2.47
C CYS A 273 -10.13 4.14 2.29
N SER A 274 -10.39 2.88 1.99
CA SER A 274 -11.74 2.33 1.97
C SER A 274 -12.41 2.42 3.34
N GLU A 275 -11.67 2.12 4.42
CA GLU A 275 -12.18 2.30 5.78
C GLU A 275 -12.44 3.77 6.14
N MET A 276 -11.58 4.69 5.70
CA MET A 276 -11.84 6.13 5.84
C MET A 276 -13.10 6.57 5.10
N LYS A 277 -13.35 6.03 3.90
CA LYS A 277 -14.56 6.29 3.12
C LYS A 277 -15.81 5.73 3.79
N LYS A 278 -15.78 4.49 4.27
CA LYS A 278 -16.88 3.90 5.05
C LYS A 278 -17.22 4.75 6.27
N MET A 279 -16.21 5.16 7.02
CA MET A 279 -16.37 6.00 8.20
C MET A 279 -16.98 7.36 7.84
N ASN A 280 -16.46 8.06 6.81
CA ASN A 280 -17.01 9.35 6.38
C ASN A 280 -18.41 9.23 5.74
N ASN A 281 -18.77 8.07 5.20
CA ASN A 281 -20.12 7.78 4.70
C ASN A 281 -21.10 7.37 5.82
N SER A 282 -20.60 7.09 7.03
CA SER A 282 -21.46 6.78 8.19
C SER A 282 -22.20 8.04 8.64
N SER A 283 -23.53 7.99 8.56
CA SER A 283 -24.38 9.09 9.02
C SER A 283 -24.20 9.40 10.51
N ALA A 284 -23.84 8.41 11.33
CA ALA A 284 -23.59 8.60 12.75
C ALA A 284 -22.30 9.40 12.98
N TYR A 285 -21.21 8.97 12.32
CA TYR A 285 -19.92 9.64 12.39
C TYR A 285 -19.99 11.07 11.84
N SER A 286 -20.56 11.26 10.65
CA SER A 286 -20.62 12.57 10.00
C SER A 286 -21.44 13.58 10.79
N LYS A 287 -22.53 13.15 11.44
CA LYS A 287 -23.27 14.01 12.40
C LYS A 287 -22.38 14.47 13.55
N LYS A 288 -21.53 13.59 14.09
CA LYS A 288 -20.62 13.96 15.20
C LYS A 288 -19.52 14.90 14.74
N VAL A 289 -18.98 14.70 13.55
CA VAL A 289 -18.02 15.63 12.96
C VAL A 289 -18.68 16.99 12.70
N ASP A 290 -19.89 17.03 12.17
CA ASP A 290 -20.60 18.28 11.89
C ASP A 290 -20.97 19.05 13.16
N GLU A 291 -21.42 18.35 14.22
CA GLU A 291 -21.62 18.94 15.56
C GLU A 291 -20.34 19.61 16.08
N LEU A 292 -19.16 19.01 15.85
CA LEU A 292 -17.87 19.52 16.35
C LEU A 292 -17.25 20.62 15.48
N LYS A 293 -17.67 20.74 14.21
CA LYS A 293 -17.21 21.80 13.28
C LYS A 293 -17.85 23.16 13.55
N GLU A 294 -18.97 23.19 14.26
CA GLU A 294 -19.70 24.42 14.54
C GLU A 294 -18.78 25.45 15.20
N SER A 295 -18.81 26.70 14.70
CA SER A 295 -17.93 27.75 15.22
C SER A 295 -18.16 28.02 16.71
N SER A 296 -19.38 27.80 17.22
CA SER A 296 -19.70 27.90 18.65
C SER A 296 -19.07 26.80 19.52
N VAL A 297 -18.62 25.70 18.90
CA VAL A 297 -17.88 24.63 19.55
C VAL A 297 -16.38 24.89 19.48
N LEU A 298 -15.88 25.33 18.31
CA LEU A 298 -14.46 25.65 18.11
C LEU A 298 -14.00 26.89 18.87
N SER A 299 -14.89 27.85 19.16
CA SER A 299 -14.59 29.06 19.94
C SER A 299 -14.65 28.88 21.46
N ARG A 300 -14.84 27.65 21.95
CA ARG A 300 -14.82 27.37 23.40
C ARG A 300 -13.40 27.44 23.95
N THR A 301 -13.28 27.51 25.27
CA THR A 301 -12.00 27.48 26.00
C THR A 301 -11.60 26.07 26.46
N TYR A 302 -12.29 25.04 25.98
CA TYR A 302 -12.00 23.63 26.31
C TYR A 302 -12.31 22.72 25.12
N GLU A 303 -11.55 21.65 24.98
CA GLU A 303 -11.78 20.61 23.99
C GLU A 303 -12.98 19.72 24.38
N THR A 304 -13.70 19.23 23.39
CA THR A 304 -14.83 18.31 23.56
C THR A 304 -14.80 17.25 22.47
N GLY A 305 -15.55 16.17 22.64
CA GLY A 305 -15.56 15.10 21.66
C GLY A 305 -16.46 13.94 21.99
N TYR A 306 -16.24 12.86 21.26
CA TYR A 306 -16.97 11.60 21.36
C TYR A 306 -16.01 10.42 21.29
N LYS A 307 -16.34 9.36 22.01
CA LYS A 307 -15.74 8.03 21.86
C LYS A 307 -16.70 7.16 21.05
N GLU A 308 -16.18 6.44 20.08
CA GLU A 308 -16.93 5.40 19.35
C GLU A 308 -16.60 4.03 19.93
N ASN A 309 -17.64 3.26 20.25
CA ASN A 309 -17.51 1.86 20.62
C ASN A 309 -17.57 0.96 19.37
N LYS A 310 -17.11 -0.29 19.50
CA LYS A 310 -17.12 -1.30 18.42
C LYS A 310 -18.52 -1.61 17.87
N ASP A 311 -19.58 -1.33 18.61
CA ASP A 311 -20.97 -1.45 18.16
C ASP A 311 -21.47 -0.24 17.34
N GLY A 312 -20.61 0.78 17.14
CA GLY A 312 -20.92 2.02 16.43
C GLY A 312 -21.63 3.07 17.27
N THR A 313 -21.80 2.86 18.58
CA THR A 313 -22.38 3.86 19.48
C THR A 313 -21.37 4.93 19.86
N PHE A 314 -21.85 6.17 19.99
CA PHE A 314 -21.03 7.32 20.38
C PHE A 314 -21.38 7.80 21.79
N HIS A 315 -20.36 7.92 22.63
CA HIS A 315 -20.47 8.50 23.97
C HIS A 315 -19.73 9.82 24.05
N SER A 316 -20.37 10.86 24.59
CA SER A 316 -19.72 12.14 24.79
C SER A 316 -18.55 12.01 25.76
N LEU A 317 -17.41 12.55 25.37
CA LEU A 317 -16.24 12.67 26.22
C LEU A 317 -16.38 13.94 27.06
N SER A 318 -16.07 13.82 28.35
CA SER A 318 -16.16 14.94 29.27
C SER A 318 -14.92 15.81 29.15
N PRO A 319 -15.05 17.14 29.06
CA PRO A 319 -13.89 18.03 29.08
C PRO A 319 -13.13 17.85 30.39
N ALA A 320 -11.79 17.83 30.33
CA ALA A 320 -11.05 18.09 31.56
C ALA A 320 -11.26 19.56 31.92
N LYS A 321 -11.24 19.90 33.22
CA LYS A 321 -11.27 21.32 33.62
C LYS A 321 -10.14 22.05 32.88
N SER A 322 -10.48 23.09 32.10
CA SER A 322 -9.45 23.96 31.54
C SER A 322 -8.60 24.48 32.71
N THR A 323 -7.30 24.27 32.60
CA THR A 323 -6.30 24.76 33.55
C THR A 323 -5.36 25.68 32.81
N ALA A 324 -4.58 26.49 33.52
CA ALA A 324 -3.53 27.31 32.93
C ALA A 324 -2.53 26.53 32.03
N ASN A 325 -2.52 25.19 32.12
CA ASN A 325 -1.60 24.32 31.43
C ASN A 325 -2.26 23.34 30.44
N SER A 326 -3.60 23.26 30.37
CA SER A 326 -4.30 22.24 29.59
C SER A 326 -5.75 22.61 29.33
N ASP A 327 -6.12 22.69 28.06
CA ASP A 327 -7.51 22.73 27.58
C ASP A 327 -8.00 21.35 27.12
N GLY A 328 -7.10 20.37 27.22
CA GLY A 328 -7.29 19.03 26.67
C GLY A 328 -8.40 18.24 27.35
N MET A 329 -8.88 17.25 26.61
CA MET A 329 -9.89 16.31 27.05
C MET A 329 -9.24 14.97 27.44
N LYS A 330 -9.86 14.21 28.34
CA LYS A 330 -9.44 12.82 28.61
C LYS A 330 -10.29 11.88 27.75
N ILE A 331 -9.62 11.02 26.99
CA ILE A 331 -10.25 9.92 26.26
C ILE A 331 -10.22 8.69 27.17
N ASP A 332 -11.38 8.29 27.69
CA ASP A 332 -11.51 7.10 28.52
C ASP A 332 -11.60 5.84 27.65
N ILE A 333 -10.48 5.11 27.56
CA ILE A 333 -10.32 3.93 26.70
C ILE A 333 -10.61 2.66 27.50
N ASP A 334 -11.40 1.78 26.89
CA ASP A 334 -11.71 0.43 27.34
C ASP A 334 -11.68 -0.57 26.17
N ALA A 335 -11.91 -1.86 26.45
CA ALA A 335 -11.82 -2.92 25.45
C ALA A 335 -12.86 -2.81 24.31
N ASP A 336 -13.95 -2.07 24.54
CA ASP A 336 -15.02 -1.85 23.56
C ASP A 336 -14.77 -0.60 22.71
N THR A 337 -13.74 0.20 23.03
CA THR A 337 -13.41 1.41 22.30
C THR A 337 -12.85 1.06 20.91
N LYS A 338 -13.42 1.68 19.88
CA LYS A 338 -12.99 1.59 18.48
C LYS A 338 -12.21 2.82 18.05
N GLY A 339 -12.66 4.00 18.44
CA GLY A 339 -12.03 5.25 18.05
C GLY A 339 -12.55 6.44 18.83
N TYR A 340 -12.08 7.63 18.46
CA TYR A 340 -12.51 8.89 19.08
C TYR A 340 -12.53 10.03 18.08
N ILE A 341 -13.32 11.06 18.37
CA ILE A 341 -13.43 12.30 17.61
C ILE A 341 -13.37 13.45 18.61
N HIS A 342 -12.51 14.44 18.42
CA HIS A 342 -12.43 15.59 19.32
C HIS A 342 -12.09 16.89 18.62
N THR A 343 -12.22 18.00 19.32
CA THR A 343 -11.90 19.33 18.80
C THR A 343 -10.54 19.81 19.26
N HIS A 344 -9.84 20.55 18.40
CA HIS A 344 -8.81 21.50 18.81
C HIS A 344 -9.36 22.91 18.55
N ILE A 345 -9.48 23.69 19.63
CA ILE A 345 -10.19 24.97 19.68
C ILE A 345 -9.39 26.13 19.06
N ASP A 346 -10.08 27.23 18.77
CA ASP A 346 -9.53 28.45 18.21
C ASP A 346 -8.73 29.26 19.24
N ASP A 347 -8.06 30.31 18.77
CA ASP A 347 -7.32 31.21 19.64
C ASP A 347 -8.32 31.96 20.54
N TYR A 348 -8.01 32.08 21.83
CA TYR A 348 -8.88 32.74 22.80
C TYR A 348 -8.07 33.52 23.84
N GLU A 349 -8.68 34.55 24.42
CA GLU A 349 -8.06 35.36 25.46
C GLU A 349 -8.25 34.71 26.82
N VAL A 350 -7.16 34.67 27.61
CA VAL A 350 -7.19 34.28 29.02
C VAL A 350 -6.53 35.38 29.84
N GLU A 351 -7.19 35.76 30.93
CA GLU A 351 -6.61 36.68 31.90
C GLU A 351 -5.57 35.94 32.75
N ASP A 352 -4.36 36.48 32.83
CA ASP A 352 -3.33 35.92 33.69
C ASP A 352 -3.52 36.32 35.16
N ALA A 353 -2.62 35.85 36.05
CA ALA A 353 -2.72 36.12 37.48
C ALA A 353 -2.58 37.61 37.85
N ASN A 354 -2.11 38.46 36.94
CA ASN A 354 -1.93 39.89 37.13
C ASN A 354 -3.07 40.72 36.53
N GLY A 355 -4.05 40.08 35.87
CA GLY A 355 -5.15 40.75 35.19
C GLY A 355 -4.86 41.11 33.73
N ASP A 356 -3.73 40.67 33.19
CA ASP A 356 -3.37 40.96 31.80
C ASP A 356 -3.98 39.92 30.86
N LEU A 357 -4.60 40.37 29.77
CA LEU A 357 -5.14 39.49 28.74
C LEU A 357 -4.02 38.89 27.90
N GLN A 358 -3.90 37.56 27.92
CA GLN A 358 -2.98 36.79 27.09
C GLN A 358 -3.75 35.99 26.03
N MET A 359 -3.29 36.06 24.79
CA MET A 359 -3.81 35.20 23.71
C MET A 359 -3.24 33.79 23.86
N ARG A 360 -4.13 32.80 24.06
CA ARG A 360 -3.80 31.38 23.94
C ARG A 360 -3.95 30.96 22.49
N MET A 361 -2.92 30.30 21.96
CA MET A 361 -2.88 29.79 20.58
C MET A 361 -2.68 28.27 20.59
N PRO A 362 -3.75 27.47 20.70
CA PRO A 362 -3.69 26.02 20.64
C PRO A 362 -3.12 25.53 19.30
N ILE A 363 -2.38 24.42 19.33
CA ILE A 363 -1.86 23.78 18.11
C ILE A 363 -3.00 22.98 17.47
N ARG A 364 -3.43 23.37 16.27
CA ARG A 364 -4.51 22.72 15.50
C ARG A 364 -4.03 21.46 14.76
N MET A 365 -3.36 20.58 15.48
CA MET A 365 -2.84 19.29 15.01
C MET A 365 -2.72 18.32 16.19
N PHE A 366 -2.85 17.01 15.93
CA PHE A 366 -2.76 15.98 16.97
C PHE A 366 -1.54 16.16 17.87
N SER A 367 -1.79 16.07 19.18
CA SER A 367 -0.80 16.09 20.24
C SER A 367 -0.24 14.67 20.49
N PRO A 368 0.87 14.56 21.24
CA PRO A 368 1.39 13.25 21.65
C PRO A 368 0.40 12.44 22.49
N ALA A 369 -0.49 13.12 23.24
CA ALA A 369 -1.51 12.46 24.05
C ALA A 369 -2.61 11.84 23.17
N ASP A 370 -2.97 12.48 22.05
CA ASP A 370 -3.92 11.93 21.08
C ASP A 370 -3.34 10.67 20.43
N VAL A 371 -2.08 10.75 19.99
CA VAL A 371 -1.37 9.59 19.44
C VAL A 371 -1.28 8.46 20.47
N ASN A 372 -1.04 8.78 21.75
CA ASN A 372 -1.06 7.79 22.82
C ASN A 372 -2.43 7.13 22.97
N ALA A 373 -3.52 7.90 22.85
CA ALA A 373 -4.87 7.36 22.95
C ALA A 373 -5.13 6.33 21.84
N LEU A 374 -4.78 6.65 20.59
CA LEU A 374 -4.85 5.69 19.47
C LEU A 374 -4.06 4.40 19.76
N MET A 375 -2.84 4.55 20.29
CA MET A 375 -1.96 3.41 20.60
C MET A 375 -2.46 2.56 21.77
N GLU A 376 -3.08 3.15 22.79
CA GLU A 376 -3.72 2.39 23.87
C GLU A 376 -4.96 1.64 23.38
N ILE A 377 -5.75 2.20 22.45
CA ILE A 377 -6.85 1.47 21.78
C ILE A 377 -6.28 0.26 21.02
N ALA A 378 -5.23 0.46 20.21
CA ALA A 378 -4.56 -0.61 19.48
C ALA A 378 -4.00 -1.69 20.42
N LYS A 379 -3.45 -1.31 21.57
CA LYS A 379 -2.93 -2.25 22.58
C LYS A 379 -4.03 -3.12 23.19
N MET A 380 -5.24 -2.60 23.36
CA MET A 380 -6.38 -3.35 23.89
C MET A 380 -7.00 -4.31 22.88
N GLN A 381 -6.63 -4.21 21.60
CA GLN A 381 -7.15 -5.08 20.56
C GLN A 381 -6.41 -6.43 20.55
N THR A 382 -7.16 -7.51 20.81
CA THR A 382 -6.61 -8.86 21.06
C THR A 382 -6.69 -9.78 19.85
N ASP A 383 -7.59 -9.51 18.91
CA ASP A 383 -7.78 -10.28 17.67
C ASP A 383 -6.74 -9.93 16.58
N GLY A 384 -5.96 -8.86 16.78
CA GLY A 384 -4.96 -8.38 15.83
C GLY A 384 -5.55 -7.63 14.63
N ASN A 385 -6.85 -7.36 14.62
CA ASN A 385 -7.49 -6.55 13.59
C ASN A 385 -7.50 -5.07 14.02
N TYR A 386 -6.69 -4.25 13.37
CA TYR A 386 -6.57 -2.83 13.70
C TYR A 386 -7.25 -1.90 12.69
N ASP A 387 -7.88 -2.45 11.65
CA ASP A 387 -8.35 -1.69 10.47
C ASP A 387 -9.37 -0.60 10.84
N GLU A 388 -10.13 -0.82 11.90
CA GLU A 388 -11.18 0.06 12.38
C GLU A 388 -10.70 1.12 13.38
N ILE A 389 -9.44 1.06 13.82
CA ILE A 389 -8.92 1.93 14.88
C ILE A 389 -8.52 3.28 14.32
N TYR A 390 -9.11 4.34 14.89
CA TYR A 390 -8.90 5.70 14.42
C TYR A 390 -8.99 6.75 15.54
N GLY A 391 -8.44 7.92 15.27
CA GLY A 391 -8.65 9.14 16.04
C GLY A 391 -8.86 10.31 15.10
N THR A 392 -9.93 11.07 15.26
CA THR A 392 -10.24 12.24 14.42
C THR A 392 -10.17 13.51 15.25
N MET A 393 -9.47 14.52 14.73
CA MET A 393 -9.42 15.86 15.27
C MET A 393 -10.09 16.85 14.31
N VAL A 394 -10.97 17.68 14.86
CA VAL A 394 -11.70 18.72 14.16
C VAL A 394 -11.20 20.09 14.64
N SER A 395 -10.79 20.94 13.71
CA SER A 395 -10.38 22.32 14.00
C SER A 395 -10.81 23.26 12.88
N SER A 396 -10.65 24.57 13.10
CA SER A 396 -10.84 25.59 12.06
C SER A 396 -9.86 25.47 10.89
N GLU A 397 -8.69 24.84 11.09
CA GLU A 397 -7.68 24.59 10.04
C GLU A 397 -7.97 23.33 9.22
N GLY A 398 -8.85 22.46 9.70
CA GLY A 398 -9.28 21.25 8.99
C GLY A 398 -9.64 20.09 9.91
N ILE A 399 -10.08 19.02 9.27
CA ILE A 399 -10.37 17.74 9.90
C ILE A 399 -9.24 16.78 9.55
N TYR A 400 -8.59 16.24 10.57
CA TYR A 400 -7.55 15.25 10.40
C TYR A 400 -7.96 13.96 11.08
N THR A 401 -7.59 12.83 10.49
CA THR A 401 -7.79 11.52 11.08
C THR A 401 -6.46 10.78 11.09
N ILE A 402 -6.07 10.21 12.22
CA ILE A 402 -5.01 9.23 12.32
C ILE A 402 -5.62 7.83 12.37
N LYS A 403 -5.05 6.90 11.61
CA LYS A 403 -5.38 5.47 11.71
C LYS A 403 -4.14 4.68 12.13
N PHE A 404 -4.37 3.64 12.91
CA PHE A 404 -3.32 2.65 13.15
C PHE A 404 -3.25 1.73 11.92
N THR A 405 -2.09 1.69 11.28
CA THR A 405 -1.81 0.92 10.05
C THR A 405 -0.62 -0.02 10.23
N GLY A 406 -0.07 -0.07 11.44
CA GLY A 406 1.03 -0.95 11.81
C GLY A 406 0.57 -2.32 12.29
N THR A 407 1.49 -2.97 12.97
CA THR A 407 1.33 -4.29 13.57
C THR A 407 1.50 -4.20 15.08
N LYS A 408 1.25 -5.30 15.81
CA LYS A 408 1.41 -5.35 17.26
C LYS A 408 2.78 -4.86 17.76
N SER A 409 3.86 -5.05 17.00
CA SER A 409 5.20 -4.58 17.38
C SER A 409 5.38 -3.07 17.28
N ASP A 410 4.53 -2.39 16.52
CA ASP A 410 4.58 -0.94 16.31
C ASP A 410 3.84 -0.18 17.43
N ILE A 411 3.06 -0.88 18.25
CA ILE A 411 2.33 -0.33 19.37
C ILE A 411 3.31 0.14 20.45
N LYS A 412 3.38 1.46 20.62
CA LYS A 412 4.17 2.12 21.66
C LYS A 412 3.23 3.03 22.46
N THR A 413 3.30 2.98 23.79
CA THR A 413 2.50 3.85 24.66
C THR A 413 3.38 4.56 25.68
N GLY A 414 2.82 5.53 26.40
CA GLY A 414 3.53 6.38 27.37
C GLY A 414 3.78 7.82 26.91
N PHE A 415 3.05 8.30 25.88
CA PHE A 415 3.27 9.62 25.27
C PHE A 415 2.39 10.76 25.84
N SER A 416 1.74 10.59 26.99
CA SER A 416 0.74 11.54 27.52
C SER A 416 1.25 12.49 28.64
N GLY A 417 2.47 12.29 29.13
CA GLY A 417 3.04 13.04 30.26
C GLY A 417 3.51 14.47 29.91
N LYS A 418 3.82 15.27 30.94
CA LYS A 418 4.35 16.63 30.79
C LYS A 418 5.61 16.69 29.92
N GLU A 419 6.50 15.72 30.05
CA GLU A 419 7.72 15.62 29.24
C GLU A 419 7.42 15.61 27.74
N TRP A 420 6.41 14.84 27.31
CA TRP A 420 6.02 14.76 25.91
C TRP A 420 5.36 16.04 25.41
N ARG A 421 4.57 16.69 26.26
CA ARG A 421 4.01 18.02 25.99
C ARG A 421 5.12 19.06 25.78
N ASP A 422 6.10 19.10 26.67
CA ASP A 422 7.23 20.03 26.58
C ASP A 422 8.07 19.75 25.31
N LYS A 423 8.35 18.48 25.00
CA LYS A 423 9.04 18.06 23.77
C LYS A 423 8.27 18.49 22.52
N PHE A 424 6.95 18.34 22.52
CA PHE A 424 6.09 18.71 21.40
C PHE A 424 6.10 20.22 21.16
N ILE A 425 5.88 21.02 22.21
CA ILE A 425 5.93 22.50 22.13
C ILE A 425 7.31 22.96 21.64
N TYR A 426 8.39 22.41 22.21
CA TYR A 426 9.75 22.73 21.79
C TYR A 426 9.97 22.41 20.31
N PHE A 427 9.55 21.23 19.85
CA PHE A 427 9.70 20.82 18.47
C PHE A 427 8.90 21.74 17.52
N TRP A 428 7.67 22.11 17.90
CA TRP A 428 6.78 22.95 17.12
C TRP A 428 7.33 24.36 16.90
N ASN A 429 7.95 24.92 17.95
CA ASN A 429 8.55 26.26 17.94
C ASN A 429 9.89 26.29 17.21
N LYS A 430 10.67 25.20 17.27
CA LYS A 430 12.01 25.13 16.66
C LYS A 430 11.99 24.88 15.16
N HIS A 431 10.99 24.15 14.66
CA HIS A 431 10.93 23.76 13.26
C HIS A 431 9.93 24.61 12.48
N SER A 432 10.29 24.93 11.23
CA SER A 432 9.41 25.60 10.27
C SER A 432 8.67 24.58 9.40
N GLY A 433 7.66 25.06 8.66
CA GLY A 433 6.84 24.23 7.76
C GLY A 433 5.39 24.11 8.21
N SER A 434 4.60 23.35 7.46
CA SER A 434 3.17 23.14 7.76
C SER A 434 2.97 22.29 9.01
N ASN A 435 1.78 22.39 9.61
CA ASN A 435 1.42 21.57 10.78
C ASN A 435 1.48 20.07 10.46
N GLU A 436 1.12 19.64 9.24
CA GLU A 436 1.26 18.25 8.81
C GLU A 436 2.73 17.82 8.76
N LEU A 437 3.63 18.67 8.26
CA LEU A 437 5.07 18.37 8.21
C LEU A 437 5.64 18.21 9.61
N LYS A 438 5.34 19.17 10.50
CA LYS A 438 5.83 19.13 11.88
C LYS A 438 5.31 17.90 12.61
N PHE A 439 4.04 17.58 12.47
CA PHE A 439 3.44 16.40 13.09
C PHE A 439 4.09 15.10 12.62
N LEU A 440 4.15 14.89 11.30
CA LEU A 440 4.72 13.65 10.75
C LEU A 440 6.21 13.50 11.11
N ARG A 441 6.96 14.59 11.13
CA ARG A 441 8.35 14.56 11.61
C ARG A 441 8.44 14.32 13.11
N PHE A 442 7.51 14.82 13.91
CA PHE A 442 7.49 14.55 15.35
C PHE A 442 7.24 13.06 15.63
N LEU A 443 6.30 12.43 14.92
CA LEU A 443 6.06 10.98 14.98
C LEU A 443 7.34 10.19 14.68
N LYS A 444 8.00 10.53 13.57
CA LYS A 444 9.22 9.84 13.09
C LYS A 444 10.45 10.13 13.96
N ASP A 445 10.81 11.40 14.12
CA ASP A 445 12.11 11.84 14.64
C ASP A 445 12.14 11.86 16.18
N VAL A 446 10.99 12.04 16.85
CA VAL A 446 10.91 12.23 18.31
C VAL A 446 10.20 11.09 19.02
N MET A 447 9.04 10.67 18.50
CA MET A 447 8.29 9.55 19.10
C MET A 447 8.81 8.19 18.62
N GLY A 448 9.49 8.14 17.47
CA GLY A 448 9.98 6.90 16.86
C GLY A 448 8.84 5.93 16.56
N ILE A 449 7.69 6.44 16.15
CA ILE A 449 6.50 5.65 15.84
C ILE A 449 6.45 5.38 14.34
N ASP A 450 6.34 4.10 14.01
CA ASP A 450 5.90 3.61 12.71
C ASP A 450 4.46 3.08 12.86
N GLY A 451 3.72 2.91 11.76
CA GLY A 451 2.39 2.30 11.80
C GLY A 451 1.23 3.25 12.17
N ILE A 452 1.42 4.57 12.02
CA ILE A 452 0.32 5.53 12.03
C ILE A 452 0.28 6.25 10.68
N SER A 453 -0.91 6.31 10.09
CA SER A 453 -1.17 7.09 8.86
C SER A 453 -2.01 8.32 9.18
N LEU A 454 -1.67 9.46 8.58
CA LEU A 454 -2.42 10.71 8.71
C LEU A 454 -3.28 10.95 7.47
N TYR A 455 -4.54 11.32 7.67
CA TYR A 455 -5.48 11.68 6.64
C TYR A 455 -6.03 13.08 6.90
N LYS A 456 -6.30 13.82 5.83
CA LYS A 456 -6.98 15.11 5.88
C LYS A 456 -8.28 14.99 5.10
N THR A 457 -9.40 15.40 5.71
CA THR A 457 -10.68 15.48 5.03
C THR A 457 -10.92 16.93 4.57
N GLY A 458 -11.03 17.13 3.27
CA GLY A 458 -11.35 18.40 2.63
C GLY A 458 -12.80 18.83 2.84
N LYS A 459 -13.11 20.09 2.54
CA LYS A 459 -14.47 20.65 2.68
C LYS A 459 -15.48 19.99 1.74
N ASP A 460 -15.00 19.44 0.63
CA ASP A 460 -15.73 18.65 -0.36
C ASP A 460 -15.90 17.17 0.05
N GLY A 461 -15.43 16.79 1.24
CA GLY A 461 -15.44 15.40 1.72
C GLY A 461 -14.31 14.54 1.13
N LYS A 462 -13.45 15.11 0.28
CA LYS A 462 -12.31 14.42 -0.32
C LYS A 462 -11.29 14.08 0.77
N ILE A 463 -10.77 12.86 0.75
CA ILE A 463 -9.83 12.37 1.76
C ILE A 463 -8.44 12.28 1.12
N GLU A 464 -7.44 12.89 1.77
CA GLU A 464 -6.06 12.87 1.33
C GLU A 464 -5.18 12.22 2.39
N ASN A 465 -4.46 11.16 2.02
CA ASN A 465 -3.40 10.58 2.85
C ASN A 465 -2.16 11.49 2.81
N LYS A 466 -1.65 11.89 3.97
CA LYS A 466 -0.48 12.74 4.17
C LYS A 466 0.69 11.90 4.71
N PHE A 467 1.83 11.93 4.02
CA PHE A 467 3.01 11.18 4.41
C PHE A 467 4.31 11.94 4.11
N LEU A 468 5.42 11.53 4.76
CA LEU A 468 6.75 12.05 4.48
C LEU A 468 7.38 11.31 3.29
N GLU A 469 7.89 12.05 2.32
CA GLU A 469 8.84 11.53 1.34
C GLU A 469 10.25 11.38 1.96
N SER A 470 11.15 10.71 1.24
CA SER A 470 12.55 10.49 1.68
C SER A 470 13.33 11.79 1.94
N ASN A 471 12.93 12.89 1.30
CA ASN A 471 13.50 14.23 1.51
C ASN A 471 12.88 14.99 2.71
N ASN A 472 12.08 14.32 3.54
CA ASN A 472 11.30 14.90 4.65
C ASN A 472 10.35 16.04 4.22
N ARG A 473 9.79 15.97 3.00
CA ARG A 473 8.67 16.83 2.59
C ARG A 473 7.36 16.07 2.72
N VAL A 474 6.28 16.79 2.98
CA VAL A 474 4.93 16.20 2.99
C VAL A 474 4.45 16.04 1.56
N LYS A 475 3.96 14.85 1.25
CA LYS A 475 3.19 14.56 0.05
C LYS A 475 1.79 14.11 0.42
N SER A 476 0.88 14.33 -0.52
CA SER A 476 -0.51 13.96 -0.39
C SER A 476 -0.88 13.04 -1.55
N ASN A 477 -1.60 11.96 -1.25
CA ASN A 477 -2.29 11.16 -2.25
C ASN A 477 -3.77 11.15 -1.92
N ASP A 478 -4.61 11.35 -2.94
CA ASP A 478 -6.05 11.20 -2.78
C ASP A 478 -6.38 9.75 -2.44
N CYS A 479 -7.28 9.55 -1.49
CA CYS A 479 -7.91 8.25 -1.32
C CYS A 479 -8.83 8.00 -2.52
N PRO A 480 -8.55 6.98 -3.34
CA PRO A 480 -9.26 6.71 -4.59
C PRO A 480 -10.71 6.36 -4.33
#